data_AF-A0A059FIY1-F1
#
_entry.id   AF-A0A059FIY1-F1
#
_cell.length_a   1.000
_cell.length_b   1.000
_cell.length_c   1.000
_cell.angle_alpha   90.00
_cell.angle_beta   90.00
_cell.angle_gamma   90.00
#
_symmetry.space_group_name_H-M   'P 1'
#
loop_
_entity.id
_entity.type
_entity.pdbx_description
1 polymer ?
#
loop_
_entity_poly.entity_id
_entity_poly.type
_entity_poly.pdbx_seq_one_letter_code
_entity_poly.pdbx_strand_id
1 'polypeptide(L)' 'MSRFRRMRSLQKFASVHSSVHNHFNHQRNIDSRARFKLLCDAALLEWRELLAA' A
#
# COMPACT_ATOMS: atom_id res chain seq x y z
N MET A 1 3.24 -2.60 -16.17
CA MET A 1 3.53 -1.23 -16.65
C MET A 1 3.43 -1.04 -18.18
N SER A 2 3.74 -2.04 -19.02
CA SER A 2 3.74 -1.90 -20.50
C SER A 2 2.37 -1.78 -21.19
N ARG A 3 1.27 -2.06 -20.49
CA ARG A 3 -0.10 -2.00 -21.05
C ARG A 3 -0.74 -0.61 -21.01
N PHE A 4 -0.10 0.37 -20.38
CA PHE A 4 -0.64 1.73 -20.30
C PHE A 4 -0.39 2.48 -21.61
N ARG A 5 -1.47 2.94 -22.26
CA ARG A 5 -1.39 3.70 -23.51
C ARG A 5 -0.73 5.06 -23.38
N ARG A 6 -0.75 5.67 -22.17
CA ARG A 6 -0.16 6.99 -21.90
C ARG A 6 0.72 6.97 -20.66
N MET A 7 1.82 7.70 -20.69
CA MET A 7 2.76 7.78 -19.57
C MET A 7 2.14 8.42 -18.33
N ARG A 8 1.35 9.49 -18.50
CA ARG A 8 0.67 10.18 -17.41
C ARG A 8 -0.24 9.23 -16.60
N SER A 9 -0.99 8.36 -17.26
CA SER A 9 -1.84 7.38 -16.57
C SER A 9 -1.02 6.33 -15.83
N LEU A 10 0.11 5.90 -16.41
CA LEU A 10 1.04 5.00 -15.74
C LEU A 10 1.60 5.63 -14.46
N GLN A 11 2.06 6.88 -14.54
CA GLN A 11 2.65 7.59 -13.40
C GLN A 11 1.65 7.75 -12.25
N LYS A 12 0.42 8.19 -12.56
CA LYS A 12 -0.65 8.28 -11.55
C LYS A 12 -0.93 6.93 -10.89
N PHE A 13 -1.09 5.88 -11.70
CA PHE A 13 -1.32 4.54 -11.18
C PHE A 13 -0.15 4.06 -10.31
N ALA A 14 1.08 4.20 -10.80
CA ALA A 14 2.27 3.75 -10.09
C ALA A 14 2.46 4.46 -8.75
N SER A 15 2.18 5.76 -8.69
CA SER A 15 2.25 6.56 -7.46
C SER A 15 1.22 6.12 -6.41
N VAL A 16 -0.03 5.90 -6.81
CA VAL A 16 -1.07 5.41 -5.88
C VAL A 16 -0.78 3.98 -5.46
N HIS A 17 -0.42 3.12 -6.42
CA HIS A 17 -0.11 1.72 -6.15
C HIS A 17 1.08 1.56 -5.21
N SER A 18 2.16 2.35 -5.39
CA SER A 18 3.32 2.28 -4.50
C SER A 18 2.99 2.77 -3.10
N SER A 19 2.19 3.82 -2.96
CA SER A 19 1.74 4.31 -1.65
C SER A 19 0.97 3.23 -0.88
N VAL A 20 -0.02 2.59 -1.51
CA VAL A 20 -0.78 1.48 -0.90
C VAL A 20 0.15 0.30 -0.59
N HIS A 21 0.97 -0.12 -1.56
CA HIS A 21 1.83 -1.28 -1.38
C HIS A 21 2.82 -1.09 -0.24
N ASN A 22 3.45 0.09 -0.15
CA ASN A 22 4.44 0.40 0.88
C ASN A 22 3.81 0.50 2.27
N HIS A 23 2.60 1.07 2.39
CA HIS A 23 1.87 1.17 3.66
C HIS A 23 1.51 -0.21 4.22
N PHE A 24 0.90 -1.06 3.41
CA PHE A 24 0.41 -2.37 3.86
C PHE A 24 1.46 -3.50 3.86
N ASN A 25 2.51 -3.41 3.04
CA ASN A 25 3.59 -4.41 3.02
C ASN A 25 4.83 -3.99 3.82
N HIS A 26 4.69 -2.98 4.69
CA HIS A 26 5.80 -2.54 5.52
C HIS A 26 6.32 -3.71 6.37
N GLN A 27 7.65 -3.87 6.41
CA GLN A 27 8.35 -4.89 7.21
C GLN A 27 8.00 -6.36 6.91
N ARG A 28 7.29 -6.67 5.81
CA ARG A 28 6.86 -8.05 5.47
C ARG A 28 7.97 -9.11 5.49
N ASN A 29 9.17 -8.73 5.06
CA ASN A 29 10.33 -9.64 4.98
C ASN A 29 11.30 -9.47 6.16
N ILE A 30 11.02 -8.52 7.06
CA ILE A 30 11.86 -8.20 8.22
C ILE A 30 11.26 -8.86 9.46
N ASP A 31 9.93 -8.85 9.57
CA ASP A 31 9.19 -9.35 10.72
C ASP A 31 8.64 -10.76 10.52
N SER A 32 8.39 -11.45 11.64
CA SER A 32 7.70 -12.73 11.62
C SER A 32 6.28 -12.57 11.03
N ARG A 33 5.75 -13.66 10.47
CA ARG A 33 4.41 -13.62 9.84
C ARG A 33 3.31 -13.16 10.80
N ALA A 34 3.43 -13.47 12.09
CA ALA A 34 2.48 -13.04 13.11
C ALA A 34 2.55 -11.52 13.34
N ARG A 35 3.76 -10.98 13.50
CA ARG A 35 3.97 -9.54 13.69
C ARG A 35 3.57 -8.73 12.46
N PHE A 36 3.88 -9.22 11.25
CA PHE A 36 3.44 -8.60 10.01
C PHE A 36 1.90 -8.49 9.91
N LYS A 37 1.15 -9.51 10.37
CA LYS A 37 -0.32 -9.44 10.38
C LYS A 37 -0.83 -8.31 11.28
N LEU A 38 -0.27 -8.19 12.48
CA LEU A 38 -0.63 -7.11 13.42
C LEU A 38 -0.37 -5.72 12.81
N LEU A 39 0.78 -5.54 12.15
CA LEU A 39 1.10 -4.29 11.47
C LEU A 39 0.13 -3.99 10.32
N CYS A 40 -0.28 -5.02 9.57
CA CYS A 40 -1.25 -4.87 8.48
C CYS A 40 -2.64 -4.48 9.00
N ASP A 41 -3.07 -5.08 10.12
CA ASP A 41 -4.35 -4.75 10.77
C ASP A 41 -4.35 -3.30 11.30
N ALA A 42 -3.25 -2.86 11.91
CA ALA A 42 -3.06 -1.47 12.34
C ALA A 42 -3.08 -0.49 11.16
N ALA A 43 -2.33 -0.78 10.10
CA ALA A 43 -2.31 0.02 8.88
C ALA A 43 -3.69 0.13 8.21
N LEU A 44 -4.53 -0.91 8.31
CA LEU A 44 -5.90 -0.90 7.81
C LEU A 44 -6.82 -0.01 8.64
N LEU A 45 -6.67 -0.02 9.97
CA LEU A 45 -7.43 0.86 10.86
C LEU A 45 -7.13 2.33 10.54
N GLU A 46 -5.84 2.69 10.49
CA GLU A 46 -5.39 4.05 10.12
C GLU A 46 -5.97 4.47 8.76
N TRP A 47 -5.94 3.58 7.77
CA TRP A 47 -6.50 3.87 6.44
C TRP A 47 -8.02 4.12 6.48
N ARG A 48 -8.76 3.36 7.29
CA ARG A 48 -10.20 3.55 7.45
C ARG A 48 -10.53 4.87 8.15
N GLU A 49 -9.75 5.27 9.14
CA GLU A 49 -9.90 6.55 9.83
C GLU A 49 -9.68 7.72 8.87
N LEU A 50 -8.65 7.64 8.01
CA LEU A 50 -8.41 8.64 6.97
C LEU A 50 -9.54 8.76 5.94
N LEU A 51 -10.30 7.70 5.69
CA LEU A 51 -11.46 7.71 4.79
C LEU A 51 -12.75 8.21 5.46
N ALA A 52 -12.81 8.16 6.79
CA ALA A 52 -13.97 8.59 7.56
C ALA A 52 -13.91 10.09 7.93
N ALA A 53 -12.73 10.71 7.83
CA ALA A 53 -12.49 12.14 7.98
C ALA A 53 -12.85 12.93 6.71
#